data_AF-V6KTH8-F1
#
_entry.id   AF-V6KTH8-F1
#
_cell.length_a   1.000
_cell.length_b   1.000
_cell.length_c   1.000
_cell.angle_alpha   90.00
_cell.angle_beta   90.00
_cell.angle_gamma   90.00
#
_symmetry.space_group_name_H-M   'P 1'
#
loop_
_entity.id
_entity.type
_entity.pdbx_description
1 polymer ?
#
loop_
_entity_poly.entity_id
_entity_poly.type
_entity_poly.pdbx_seq_one_letter_code
_entity_poly.pdbx_strand_id
1 'polypeptide(L)'
;ITPAAGSAAADGGPTTADRPGAAAVGSPLFSDGRSPAGAPPVSAPRGVPVPRTAPARRRQRGKIAQRSVPPDLRPVVLRDELIDLGNLFRTYQRRTEPDLAVLADLHERKARAFTTWADVTGDPELREEAGRAEQAAATARMQHRHRTGEGADEDEAAVTRLLPGPAQWEHARSVLAHVASHAPLPGPEARLLTLMLTLRTARTGTGNFVGQDLAGLGLTDPEVLVEQLTGCGWLQLPGTASDLLTSRPENPVAVTVPSLVPGGDDPVPFDFGKKVRAKLSGWAQRVVSEKKLRKGKAPAAVRLLALTLSSRTDHDGQLGADGEGIALESVLAQVPVDLSELEDLVDRLTQAGWLTDAVVTDSHLTGRLTERVLPFTCPLV
;
A
#
# COMPACT_ATOMS: atom_id res chain seq x y z
N ILE A 1 18.25 59.10 -29.49
CA ILE A 1 18.07 59.61 -28.11
C ILE A 1 18.38 58.45 -27.17
N THR A 2 19.59 58.39 -26.64
CA THR A 2 19.94 57.69 -25.38
C THR A 2 19.93 58.75 -24.25
N PRO A 3 19.85 58.45 -22.93
CA PRO A 3 20.35 57.27 -22.17
C PRO A 3 19.22 56.65 -21.28
N ALA A 4 19.37 55.66 -20.38
CA ALA A 4 20.40 55.45 -19.37
C ALA A 4 20.38 54.04 -18.76
N ALA A 5 21.58 53.64 -18.33
CA ALA A 5 21.89 52.54 -17.42
C ALA A 5 21.57 52.90 -15.96
N GLY A 6 21.44 51.89 -15.10
CA GLY A 6 21.38 52.07 -13.65
C GLY A 6 21.21 50.76 -12.89
N SER A 7 22.34 50.13 -12.56
CA SER A 7 22.49 48.99 -11.67
C SER A 7 22.54 49.47 -10.21
N ALA A 8 21.93 48.75 -9.26
CA ALA A 8 22.36 48.72 -7.85
C ALA A 8 21.73 47.55 -7.08
N ALA A 9 22.61 46.77 -6.45
CA ALA A 9 22.35 45.68 -5.54
C ALA A 9 22.19 46.18 -4.09
N ALA A 10 21.50 45.40 -3.26
CA ALA A 10 21.76 45.20 -1.82
C ALA A 10 20.76 44.12 -1.33
N ASP A 11 21.16 42.91 -0.94
CA ASP A 11 21.91 42.47 0.27
C ASP A 11 20.93 41.76 1.23
N GLY A 12 21.22 40.52 1.62
CA GLY A 12 20.35 39.78 2.54
C GLY A 12 20.41 38.25 2.47
N GLY A 13 21.62 37.68 2.58
CA GLY A 13 21.82 36.28 2.97
C GLY A 13 21.54 36.01 4.46
N PRO A 14 21.62 34.75 4.92
CA PRO A 14 20.67 34.13 5.86
C PRO A 14 21.07 34.24 7.34
N THR A 15 20.07 34.29 8.22
CA THR A 15 20.27 34.10 9.67
C THR A 15 19.75 32.74 10.14
N THR A 16 20.71 31.92 10.57
CA THR A 16 20.57 30.69 11.34
C THR A 16 20.44 30.95 12.85
N ALA A 17 19.93 29.95 13.56
CA ALA A 17 19.82 29.77 15.03
C ALA A 17 18.65 30.54 15.68
N ASP A 18 17.79 29.91 16.47
CA ASP A 18 18.18 29.23 17.70
C ASP A 18 17.21 28.11 18.14
N ARG A 19 17.76 27.14 18.87
CA ARG A 19 17.15 25.90 19.37
C ARG A 19 17.38 25.87 20.88
N PRO A 20 16.37 25.53 21.68
CA PRO A 20 16.61 24.78 22.91
C PRO A 20 15.70 23.55 22.94
N GLY A 21 16.06 22.36 23.38
CA GLY A 21 17.09 21.93 24.33
C GLY A 21 16.43 20.81 25.13
N ALA A 22 16.96 19.59 25.04
CA ALA A 22 16.39 18.39 25.65
C ALA A 22 16.69 18.30 27.17
N ALA A 23 15.75 17.77 27.95
CA ALA A 23 15.97 17.15 29.26
C ALA A 23 14.75 16.25 29.57
N ALA A 24 14.87 14.93 29.70
CA ALA A 24 15.48 14.11 30.74
C ALA A 24 14.44 13.57 31.75
N VAL A 25 14.24 12.25 31.62
CA VAL A 25 13.86 11.22 32.60
C VAL A 25 13.56 11.70 34.04
N GLY A 26 12.34 11.42 34.50
CA GLY A 26 11.94 11.50 35.91
C GLY A 26 11.15 10.27 36.34
N SER A 27 11.81 9.36 37.07
CA SER A 27 11.18 8.27 37.81
C SER A 27 10.60 8.80 39.13
N PRO A 28 9.38 8.40 39.56
CA PRO A 28 8.93 8.69 40.92
C PRO A 28 9.48 7.65 41.91
N LEU A 29 10.09 8.19 42.96
CA LEU A 29 10.64 7.50 44.12
C LEU A 29 9.55 6.78 44.95
N PHE A 30 9.93 5.61 45.47
CA PHE A 30 9.28 4.92 46.58
C PHE A 30 9.64 5.58 47.91
N SER A 31 8.62 5.83 48.75
CA SER A 31 8.82 6.15 50.16
C SER A 31 8.37 4.97 51.01
N ASP A 32 9.34 4.23 51.54
CA ASP A 32 9.20 3.35 52.68
C ASP A 32 9.08 4.17 53.99
N GLY A 33 8.18 3.77 54.87
CA GLY A 33 7.87 4.49 56.11
C GLY A 33 7.28 3.61 57.22
N ARG A 34 8.00 2.56 57.59
CA ARG A 34 8.25 2.05 58.97
C ARG A 34 7.14 2.19 60.04
N SER A 35 6.63 1.04 60.52
CA SER A 35 6.02 0.86 61.86
C SER A 35 7.06 0.96 62.99
N PRO A 36 6.68 1.19 64.27
CA PRO A 36 6.51 0.03 65.17
C PRO A 36 5.49 0.15 66.34
N ALA A 37 5.07 -1.05 66.76
CA ALA A 37 4.58 -1.60 68.04
C ALA A 37 4.24 -0.72 69.27
N GLY A 38 3.16 -1.13 69.97
CA GLY A 38 2.83 -0.86 71.38
C GLY A 38 1.82 -1.89 71.91
N ALA A 39 1.98 -2.34 73.16
CA ALA A 39 1.56 -3.62 73.76
C ALA A 39 0.17 -3.61 74.50
N PRO A 40 -0.33 -4.74 75.07
CA PRO A 40 -1.74 -5.07 75.42
C PRO A 40 -2.06 -4.86 76.94
N PRO A 41 -3.01 -5.51 77.67
CA PRO A 41 -4.13 -6.46 77.37
C PRO A 41 -5.48 -6.13 78.10
N VAL A 42 -6.55 -6.95 77.96
CA VAL A 42 -7.46 -7.47 79.05
C VAL A 42 -8.39 -8.59 78.49
N SER A 43 -8.53 -9.71 79.22
CA SER A 43 -9.37 -10.92 79.00
C SER A 43 -10.85 -10.70 79.41
N ALA A 44 -11.91 -11.29 78.81
CA ALA A 44 -12.43 -12.67 78.81
C ALA A 44 -13.95 -12.59 78.37
N PRO A 45 -14.78 -13.66 78.25
CA PRO A 45 -14.55 -15.10 78.37
C PRO A 45 -15.06 -15.96 77.17
N ARG A 46 -14.73 -17.26 77.24
CA ARG A 46 -15.08 -18.35 76.32
C ARG A 46 -16.59 -18.63 76.25
N GLY A 47 -17.14 -18.65 75.03
CA GLY A 47 -18.41 -19.28 74.67
C GLY A 47 -18.17 -20.46 73.73
N VAL A 48 -18.84 -21.58 74.02
CA VAL A 48 -18.77 -22.89 73.33
C VAL A 48 -19.24 -22.78 71.86
N PRO A 49 -18.58 -23.44 70.87
CA PRO A 49 -19.04 -23.37 69.49
C PRO A 49 -20.19 -24.36 69.23
N VAL A 50 -21.35 -23.81 68.87
CA VAL A 50 -22.51 -24.56 68.32
C VAL A 50 -22.18 -25.02 66.89
N PRO A 51 -22.55 -26.24 66.47
CA PRO A 51 -22.23 -26.74 65.14
C PRO A 51 -23.19 -26.20 64.07
N ARG A 52 -22.59 -25.85 62.93
CA ARG A 52 -23.15 -25.75 61.57
C ARG A 52 -23.90 -24.46 61.16
N THR A 53 -23.27 -23.77 60.22
CA THR A 53 -23.84 -23.56 58.88
C THR A 53 -22.67 -23.48 57.90
N ALA A 54 -22.72 -24.25 56.80
CA ALA A 54 -21.72 -24.17 55.74
C ALA A 54 -21.58 -22.70 55.28
N PRO A 55 -20.37 -22.20 54.98
CA PRO A 55 -20.23 -20.81 54.58
C PRO A 55 -21.03 -20.61 53.29
N ALA A 56 -22.06 -19.76 53.35
CA ALA A 56 -22.71 -19.23 52.18
C ALA A 56 -21.60 -18.76 51.24
N ARG A 57 -21.47 -19.39 50.07
CA ARG A 57 -20.48 -19.05 49.03
C ARG A 57 -20.42 -17.54 48.94
N ARG A 58 -19.32 -16.97 49.45
CA ARG A 58 -19.04 -15.54 49.46
C ARG A 58 -19.27 -15.08 48.02
N ARG A 59 -20.32 -14.30 47.76
CA ARG A 59 -20.65 -13.83 46.40
C ARG A 59 -19.41 -13.10 45.88
N GLN A 60 -18.65 -13.75 45.01
CA GLN A 60 -17.41 -13.18 44.47
C GLN A 60 -17.81 -12.00 43.60
N ARG A 61 -17.60 -10.79 44.11
CA ARG A 61 -17.75 -9.57 43.31
C ARG A 61 -16.54 -9.49 42.39
N GLY A 62 -16.66 -10.00 41.16
CA GLY A 62 -15.59 -9.83 40.19
C GLY A 62 -15.66 -8.49 39.49
N LYS A 63 -14.48 -8.03 39.07
CA LYS A 63 -14.31 -6.87 38.20
C LYS A 63 -13.59 -7.32 36.95
N ILE A 64 -13.94 -6.72 35.82
CA ILE A 64 -13.21 -6.85 34.56
C ILE A 64 -12.99 -5.44 34.00
N ALA A 65 -11.72 -5.09 33.74
CA ALA A 65 -11.30 -3.71 33.52
C ALA A 65 -11.80 -2.77 34.64
N GLN A 66 -12.63 -1.76 34.31
CA GLN A 66 -13.20 -0.81 35.26
C GLN A 66 -14.65 -1.14 35.68
N ARG A 67 -15.26 -2.19 35.10
CA ARG A 67 -16.67 -2.55 35.37
C ARG A 67 -16.78 -3.60 36.46
N SER A 68 -17.79 -3.44 37.30
CA SER A 68 -18.17 -4.44 38.31
C SER A 68 -19.19 -5.38 37.69
N VAL A 69 -18.94 -6.69 37.77
CA VAL A 69 -19.87 -7.70 37.22
C VAL A 69 -21.09 -7.79 38.16
N PRO A 70 -22.33 -7.60 37.68
CA PRO A 70 -23.52 -7.69 38.50
C PRO A 70 -23.64 -9.08 39.15
N PRO A 71 -23.90 -9.17 40.47
CA PRO A 71 -23.92 -10.44 41.19
C PRO A 71 -25.07 -11.36 40.75
N ASP A 72 -26.09 -10.79 40.15
CA ASP A 72 -27.32 -11.41 39.64
C ASP A 72 -27.34 -11.57 38.11
N LEU A 73 -26.25 -11.24 37.40
CA LEU A 73 -26.13 -11.43 35.96
C LEU A 73 -26.44 -12.88 35.56
N ARG A 74 -27.37 -13.04 34.62
CA ARG A 74 -27.72 -14.33 33.99
C ARG A 74 -27.43 -14.25 32.50
N PRO A 75 -26.93 -15.31 31.84
CA PRO A 75 -26.62 -16.63 32.40
C PRO A 75 -25.48 -16.62 33.43
N VAL A 76 -25.53 -17.50 34.43
CA VAL A 76 -24.48 -17.62 35.46
C VAL A 76 -23.12 -17.94 34.84
N VAL A 77 -23.10 -18.69 33.74
CA VAL A 77 -21.89 -19.03 32.98
C VAL A 77 -21.18 -17.77 32.47
N LEU A 78 -21.93 -16.79 31.94
CA LEU A 78 -21.37 -15.52 31.49
C LEU A 78 -20.77 -14.72 32.66
N ARG A 79 -21.47 -14.68 33.78
CA ARG A 79 -20.98 -14.02 34.99
C ARG A 79 -19.66 -14.62 35.46
N ASP A 80 -19.58 -15.95 35.51
CA ASP A 80 -18.38 -16.65 35.97
C ASP A 80 -17.21 -16.45 34.98
N GLU A 81 -17.46 -16.44 33.66
CA GLU A 81 -16.46 -16.10 32.63
C GLU A 81 -15.92 -14.66 32.78
N LEU A 82 -16.78 -13.67 33.05
CA LEU A 82 -16.34 -12.29 33.27
C LEU A 82 -15.46 -12.14 34.52
N ILE A 83 -15.77 -12.89 35.57
CA ILE A 83 -14.96 -12.93 36.80
C ILE A 83 -13.60 -13.59 36.51
N ASP A 84 -13.60 -14.71 35.79
CA ASP A 84 -12.39 -15.44 35.40
C ASP A 84 -11.48 -14.59 34.51
N LEU A 85 -12.02 -13.97 33.46
CA LEU A 85 -11.29 -13.05 32.58
C LEU A 85 -10.66 -11.89 33.36
N GLY A 86 -11.41 -11.31 34.32
CA GLY A 86 -10.86 -10.28 35.21
C GLY A 86 -9.64 -10.77 35.99
N ASN A 87 -9.63 -12.04 36.44
CA ASN A 87 -8.48 -12.64 37.11
C ASN A 87 -7.34 -12.95 36.13
N LEU A 88 -7.64 -13.48 34.96
CA LEU A 88 -6.64 -13.79 33.93
C LEU A 88 -5.89 -12.54 33.47
N PHE A 89 -6.57 -11.41 33.26
CA PHE A 89 -5.91 -10.13 32.96
C PHE A 89 -5.00 -9.65 34.10
N ARG A 90 -5.42 -9.79 35.37
CA ARG A 90 -4.57 -9.44 36.53
C ARG A 90 -3.35 -10.35 36.63
N THR A 91 -3.53 -11.64 36.37
CA THR A 91 -2.44 -12.63 36.35
C THR A 91 -1.46 -12.29 35.24
N TYR A 92 -1.96 -11.99 34.04
CA TYR A 92 -1.14 -11.57 32.91
C TYR A 92 -0.34 -10.29 33.23
N GLN A 93 -0.97 -9.27 33.81
CA GLN A 93 -0.30 -8.01 34.21
C GLN A 93 0.80 -8.17 35.26
N ARG A 94 0.82 -9.28 36.01
CA ARG A 94 1.86 -9.59 37.01
C ARG A 94 3.04 -10.37 36.42
N ARG A 95 2.96 -10.81 35.16
CA ARG A 95 4.07 -11.52 34.51
C ARG A 95 5.23 -10.57 34.26
N THR A 96 6.45 -11.08 34.48
CA THR A 96 7.70 -10.36 34.21
C THR A 96 8.00 -10.25 32.72
N GLU A 97 7.51 -11.21 31.94
CA GLU A 97 7.66 -11.24 30.48
C GLU A 97 6.28 -11.12 29.80
N PRO A 98 6.08 -10.10 28.94
CA PRO A 98 4.82 -9.92 28.22
C PRO A 98 4.71 -10.92 27.05
N ASP A 99 3.68 -11.76 27.10
CA ASP A 99 3.33 -12.72 26.04
C ASP A 99 2.15 -12.18 25.21
N LEU A 100 2.49 -11.67 24.03
CA LEU A 100 1.52 -11.00 23.15
C LEU A 100 0.47 -11.96 22.57
N ALA A 101 0.75 -13.27 22.45
CA ALA A 101 -0.22 -14.25 21.99
C ALA A 101 -1.28 -14.48 23.07
N VAL A 102 -0.84 -14.72 24.31
CA VAL A 102 -1.73 -14.86 25.47
C VAL A 102 -2.56 -13.58 25.67
N LEU A 103 -1.98 -12.40 25.47
CA LEU A 103 -2.71 -11.14 25.57
C LEU A 103 -3.81 -11.01 24.51
N ALA A 104 -3.53 -11.41 23.26
CA ALA A 104 -4.52 -11.39 22.19
C ALA A 104 -5.72 -12.29 22.50
N ASP A 105 -5.48 -13.50 22.98
CA ASP A 105 -6.55 -14.45 23.30
C ASP A 105 -7.41 -13.97 24.48
N LEU A 106 -6.80 -13.31 25.47
CA LEU A 106 -7.53 -12.67 26.56
C LEU A 106 -8.43 -11.53 26.06
N HIS A 107 -7.95 -10.73 25.10
CA HIS A 107 -8.74 -9.66 24.50
C HIS A 107 -9.89 -10.20 23.64
N GLU A 108 -9.68 -11.29 22.91
CA GLU A 108 -10.73 -11.91 22.11
C GLU A 108 -11.82 -12.56 22.98
N ARG A 109 -11.43 -13.29 24.04
CA ARG A 109 -12.40 -13.82 25.02
C ARG A 109 -13.18 -12.69 25.69
N LYS A 110 -12.51 -11.56 26.00
CA LYS A 110 -13.18 -10.36 26.53
C LYS A 110 -14.18 -9.78 25.54
N ALA A 111 -13.83 -9.68 24.26
CA ALA A 111 -14.74 -9.18 23.22
C ALA A 111 -16.01 -10.04 23.16
N ARG A 112 -15.86 -11.37 23.08
CA ARG A 112 -17.00 -12.30 23.10
C ARG A 112 -17.88 -12.15 24.34
N ALA A 113 -17.27 -12.16 25.53
CA ALA A 113 -17.99 -12.03 26.79
C ALA A 113 -18.74 -10.68 26.89
N PHE A 114 -18.16 -9.60 26.36
CA PHE A 114 -18.80 -8.28 26.36
C PHE A 114 -19.94 -8.17 25.34
N THR A 115 -19.81 -8.80 24.16
CA THR A 115 -20.91 -8.93 23.20
C THR A 115 -22.07 -9.70 23.81
N THR A 116 -21.82 -10.87 24.40
CA THR A 116 -22.88 -11.67 25.06
C THR A 116 -23.50 -10.92 26.25
N TRP A 117 -22.71 -10.16 27.00
CA TRP A 117 -23.23 -9.32 28.07
C TRP A 117 -24.11 -8.18 27.54
N ALA A 118 -23.69 -7.50 26.47
CA ALA A 118 -24.48 -6.47 25.79
C ALA A 118 -25.80 -7.01 25.24
N ASP A 119 -25.82 -8.24 24.72
CA ASP A 119 -27.04 -8.87 24.20
C ASP A 119 -28.04 -9.21 25.31
N VAL A 120 -27.54 -9.58 26.50
CA VAL A 120 -28.37 -9.86 27.67
C VAL A 120 -28.94 -8.58 28.30
N THR A 121 -28.14 -7.51 28.40
CA THR A 121 -28.55 -6.28 29.11
C THR A 121 -29.08 -5.19 28.20
N GLY A 122 -28.87 -5.30 26.89
CA GLY A 122 -29.19 -4.25 25.91
C GLY A 122 -28.27 -3.02 25.97
N ASP A 123 -27.15 -3.09 26.71
CA ASP A 123 -26.24 -1.95 26.92
C ASP A 123 -25.34 -1.71 25.68
N PRO A 124 -25.48 -0.57 24.97
CA PRO A 124 -24.66 -0.28 23.79
C PRO A 124 -23.20 0.00 24.13
N GLU A 125 -22.87 0.49 25.33
CA GLU A 125 -21.48 0.78 25.73
C GLU A 125 -20.65 -0.51 25.82
N LEU A 126 -21.29 -1.63 26.20
CA LEU A 126 -20.65 -2.94 26.21
C LEU A 126 -20.29 -3.42 24.80
N ARG A 127 -21.06 -3.05 23.76
CA ARG A 127 -20.72 -3.36 22.36
C ARG A 127 -19.51 -2.56 21.89
N GLU A 128 -19.44 -1.29 22.25
CA GLU A 128 -18.26 -0.46 21.95
C GLU A 128 -17.01 -0.96 22.69
N GLU A 129 -17.16 -1.41 23.93
CA GLU A 129 -16.08 -2.06 24.68
C GLU A 129 -15.67 -3.41 24.09
N ALA A 130 -16.61 -4.18 23.56
CA ALA A 130 -16.33 -5.42 22.83
C ALA A 130 -15.52 -5.12 21.56
N GLY A 131 -15.93 -4.13 20.76
CA GLY A 131 -15.20 -3.70 19.56
C GLY A 131 -13.79 -3.19 19.88
N ARG A 132 -13.62 -2.43 20.98
CA ARG A 132 -12.28 -2.03 21.46
C ARG A 132 -11.43 -3.23 21.89
N ALA A 133 -12.03 -4.23 22.54
CA ALA A 133 -11.31 -5.45 22.93
C ALA A 133 -10.90 -6.27 21.70
N GLU A 134 -11.74 -6.36 20.67
CA GLU A 134 -11.43 -7.02 19.41
C GLU A 134 -10.27 -6.33 18.67
N GLN A 135 -10.30 -4.99 18.58
CA GLN A 135 -9.20 -4.20 18.02
C GLN A 135 -7.88 -4.43 18.79
N ALA A 136 -7.95 -4.50 20.12
CA ALA A 136 -6.80 -4.80 20.96
C ALA A 136 -6.25 -6.22 20.74
N ALA A 137 -7.13 -7.22 20.52
CA ALA A 137 -6.71 -8.57 20.16
C ALA A 137 -5.97 -8.58 18.81
N ALA A 138 -6.54 -7.93 17.79
CA ALA A 138 -5.93 -7.83 16.46
C ALA A 138 -4.56 -7.13 16.50
N THR A 139 -4.44 -6.05 17.28
CA THR A 139 -3.18 -5.32 17.47
C THR A 139 -2.13 -6.17 18.18
N ALA A 140 -2.51 -6.88 19.24
CA ALA A 140 -1.60 -7.77 19.96
C ALA A 140 -1.10 -8.92 19.08
N ARG A 141 -1.95 -9.51 18.24
CA ARG A 141 -1.55 -10.53 17.25
C ARG A 141 -0.60 -9.98 16.20
N MET A 142 -0.88 -8.79 15.67
CA MET A 142 0.02 -8.13 14.72
C MET A 142 1.41 -7.93 15.33
N GLN A 143 1.47 -7.41 16.56
CA GLN A 143 2.74 -7.20 17.26
C GLN A 143 3.45 -8.52 17.60
N HIS A 144 2.70 -9.56 17.99
CA HIS A 144 3.24 -10.90 18.22
C HIS A 144 3.89 -11.44 16.96
N ARG A 145 3.16 -11.44 15.83
CA ARG A 145 3.66 -11.88 14.50
C ARG A 145 4.90 -11.11 14.06
N HIS A 146 4.92 -9.79 14.24
CA HIS A 146 6.11 -8.97 13.95
C HIS A 146 7.33 -9.35 14.81
N ARG A 147 7.11 -9.90 16.01
CA ARG A 147 8.16 -10.21 16.97
C ARG A 147 8.67 -11.66 16.85
N THR A 148 7.80 -12.61 16.54
CA THR A 148 8.16 -14.03 16.43
C THR A 148 8.51 -14.46 15.01
N GLY A 149 8.11 -13.68 13.99
CA GLY A 149 8.26 -14.08 12.59
C GLY A 149 7.38 -15.27 12.21
N GLU A 150 6.53 -15.76 13.13
CA GLU A 150 5.56 -16.83 12.90
C GLU A 150 4.27 -16.21 12.37
N GLY A 151 4.05 -16.35 11.06
CA GLY A 151 2.86 -15.85 10.37
C GLY A 151 3.05 -15.62 8.88
N ALA A 152 3.96 -16.36 8.25
CA ALA A 152 4.18 -16.32 6.80
C ALA A 152 3.42 -17.43 6.04
N ASP A 153 2.57 -18.23 6.71
CA ASP A 153 1.74 -19.22 6.04
C ASP A 153 0.29 -19.18 6.56
N GLU A 154 -0.64 -19.21 5.61
CA GLU A 154 -2.11 -19.36 5.73
C GLU A 154 -3.00 -18.11 5.93
N ASP A 155 -2.52 -16.94 5.56
CA ASP A 155 -3.37 -15.91 4.94
C ASP A 155 -2.50 -15.19 3.92
N GLU A 156 -2.79 -15.44 2.65
CA GLU A 156 -2.21 -14.81 1.46
C GLU A 156 -1.71 -13.41 1.79
N ALA A 157 -0.39 -13.20 1.80
CA ALA A 157 0.18 -11.88 2.00
C ALA A 157 -0.27 -11.00 0.83
N ALA A 158 -1.45 -10.40 0.96
CA ALA A 158 -2.14 -9.72 -0.13
C ALA A 158 -1.21 -8.66 -0.68
N VAL A 159 -0.64 -8.94 -1.85
CA VAL A 159 0.35 -8.07 -2.49
C VAL A 159 -0.28 -6.68 -2.60
N THR A 160 0.31 -5.69 -1.94
CA THR A 160 -0.17 -4.31 -2.00
C THR A 160 0.17 -3.72 -3.36
N ARG A 161 -0.78 -3.84 -4.29
CA ARG A 161 -0.66 -3.37 -5.67
C ARG A 161 -0.77 -1.86 -5.79
N LEU A 162 -0.04 -1.28 -6.75
CA LEU A 162 -0.12 0.15 -7.05
C LEU A 162 -1.49 0.56 -7.58
N LEU A 163 -2.11 -0.29 -8.39
CA LEU A 163 -3.49 -0.17 -8.80
C LEU A 163 -4.32 -1.10 -7.90
N PRO A 164 -5.13 -0.57 -6.98
CA PRO A 164 -5.71 -1.35 -5.89
C PRO A 164 -6.95 -2.16 -6.26
N GLY A 165 -7.43 -2.14 -7.51
CA GLY A 165 -8.60 -2.97 -7.81
C GLY A 165 -8.99 -3.09 -9.29
N PRO A 166 -9.93 -4.01 -9.59
CA PRO A 166 -10.30 -4.47 -10.93
C PRO A 166 -10.56 -3.38 -11.95
N ALA A 167 -11.37 -2.37 -11.60
CA ALA A 167 -11.70 -1.28 -12.53
C ALA A 167 -10.45 -0.53 -13.02
N GLN A 168 -9.44 -0.35 -12.16
CA GLN A 168 -8.18 0.31 -12.56
C GLN A 168 -7.30 -0.60 -13.43
N TRP A 169 -7.36 -1.92 -13.21
CA TRP A 169 -6.68 -2.90 -14.06
C TRP A 169 -7.26 -2.90 -15.47
N GLU A 170 -8.59 -2.82 -15.59
CA GLU A 170 -9.24 -2.69 -16.90
C GLU A 170 -8.90 -1.38 -17.60
N HIS A 171 -8.85 -0.25 -16.87
CA HIS A 171 -8.41 1.00 -17.48
C HIS A 171 -6.95 0.94 -17.96
N ALA A 172 -6.06 0.24 -17.24
CA ALA A 172 -4.68 0.05 -17.70
C ALA A 172 -4.63 -0.75 -19.01
N ARG A 173 -5.39 -1.86 -19.09
CA ARG A 173 -5.52 -2.67 -20.31
C ARG A 173 -6.16 -1.89 -21.47
N SER A 174 -7.19 -1.11 -21.20
CA SER A 174 -7.86 -0.26 -22.19
C SER A 174 -6.92 0.78 -22.80
N VAL A 175 -6.11 1.45 -21.98
CA VAL A 175 -5.11 2.42 -22.47
C VAL A 175 -4.04 1.71 -23.32
N LEU A 176 -3.53 0.55 -22.88
CA LEU A 176 -2.57 -0.24 -23.67
C LEU A 176 -3.16 -0.64 -25.03
N ALA A 177 -4.40 -1.16 -25.04
CA ALA A 177 -5.11 -1.53 -26.27
C ALA A 177 -5.35 -0.33 -27.21
N HIS A 178 -5.74 0.82 -26.66
CA HIS A 178 -5.91 2.05 -27.42
C HIS A 178 -4.59 2.47 -28.08
N VAL A 179 -3.49 2.47 -27.32
CA VAL A 179 -2.18 2.86 -27.84
C VAL A 179 -1.67 1.87 -28.88
N ALA A 180 -1.90 0.56 -28.71
CA ALA A 180 -1.55 -0.46 -29.70
C ALA A 180 -2.23 -0.24 -31.06
N SER A 181 -3.47 0.24 -31.06
CA SER A 181 -4.25 0.51 -32.27
C SER A 181 -4.05 1.91 -32.86
N HIS A 182 -3.64 2.90 -32.07
CA HIS A 182 -3.65 4.32 -32.47
C HIS A 182 -2.27 5.01 -32.42
N ALA A 183 -1.16 4.28 -32.18
CA ALA A 183 0.15 4.93 -32.23
C ALA A 183 0.48 5.41 -33.66
N PRO A 184 0.96 6.65 -33.82
CA PRO A 184 1.15 7.28 -35.13
C PRO A 184 2.43 6.82 -35.84
N LEU A 185 3.37 6.20 -35.12
CA LEU A 185 4.67 5.80 -35.62
C LEU A 185 4.93 4.33 -35.26
N PRO A 186 5.66 3.59 -36.10
CA PRO A 186 5.98 2.18 -35.85
C PRO A 186 7.07 2.01 -34.78
N GLY A 187 7.17 0.80 -34.25
CA GLY A 187 8.27 0.39 -33.38
C GLY A 187 8.05 0.64 -31.88
N PRO A 188 8.86 -0.01 -31.03
CA PRO A 188 8.61 -0.07 -29.59
C PRO A 188 8.92 1.25 -28.87
N GLU A 189 9.87 2.04 -29.35
CA GLU A 189 10.19 3.36 -28.81
C GLU A 189 9.02 4.34 -28.97
N ALA A 190 8.48 4.40 -30.19
CA ALA A 190 7.27 5.18 -30.50
C ALA A 190 6.10 4.73 -29.62
N ARG A 191 5.84 3.41 -29.56
CA ARG A 191 4.75 2.84 -28.76
C ARG A 191 4.85 3.23 -27.28
N LEU A 192 6.05 3.13 -26.68
CA LEU A 192 6.27 3.50 -25.29
C LEU A 192 6.04 4.99 -25.06
N LEU A 193 6.60 5.87 -25.91
CA LEU A 193 6.44 7.31 -25.75
C LEU A 193 4.97 7.72 -25.93
N THR A 194 4.28 7.20 -26.95
CA THR A 194 2.84 7.38 -27.16
C THR A 194 2.06 6.97 -25.92
N LEU A 195 2.34 5.81 -25.32
CA LEU A 195 1.67 5.35 -24.10
C LEU A 195 1.83 6.35 -22.94
N MET A 196 3.05 6.84 -22.71
CA MET A 196 3.33 7.77 -21.62
C MET A 196 2.65 9.13 -21.84
N LEU A 197 2.65 9.63 -23.08
CA LEU A 197 1.93 10.85 -23.46
C LEU A 197 0.42 10.68 -23.30
N THR A 198 -0.16 9.60 -23.83
CA THR A 198 -1.58 9.27 -23.70
C THR A 198 -2.01 9.22 -22.23
N LEU A 199 -1.25 8.53 -21.36
CA LEU A 199 -1.57 8.49 -19.92
C LEU A 199 -1.54 9.88 -19.27
N ARG A 200 -0.64 10.77 -19.72
CA ARG A 200 -0.53 12.14 -19.21
C ARG A 200 -1.67 13.02 -19.67
N THR A 201 -2.13 12.85 -20.90
CA THR A 201 -3.13 13.69 -21.57
C THR A 201 -4.55 13.15 -21.55
N ALA A 202 -4.76 11.86 -21.19
CA ALA A 202 -6.00 11.09 -21.33
C ALA A 202 -7.32 11.77 -20.93
N ARG A 203 -7.29 12.73 -19.99
CA ARG A 203 -8.49 13.40 -19.50
C ARG A 203 -8.86 14.67 -20.28
N THR A 204 -7.87 15.41 -20.74
CA THR A 204 -8.06 16.80 -21.23
C THR A 204 -7.42 17.02 -22.59
N GLY A 205 -6.78 16.01 -23.17
CA GLY A 205 -5.92 16.14 -24.34
C GLY A 205 -4.59 16.83 -24.05
N THR A 206 -4.51 17.66 -23.00
CA THR A 206 -3.30 18.35 -22.57
C THR A 206 -2.75 17.80 -21.25
N GLY A 207 -1.43 17.73 -21.13
CA GLY A 207 -0.72 17.26 -19.94
C GLY A 207 0.68 17.88 -19.83
N ASN A 208 1.22 17.89 -18.62
CA ASN A 208 2.58 18.38 -18.38
C ASN A 208 3.59 17.26 -18.59
N PHE A 209 4.69 17.57 -19.26
CA PHE A 209 5.80 16.68 -19.53
C PHE A 209 7.12 17.44 -19.31
N VAL A 210 8.15 16.73 -18.86
CA VAL A 210 9.50 17.29 -18.68
C VAL A 210 10.56 16.43 -19.35
N GLY A 211 11.72 17.00 -19.65
CA GLY A 211 12.85 16.26 -20.25
C GLY A 211 13.25 15.01 -19.44
N GLN A 212 13.12 15.07 -18.12
CA GLN A 212 13.36 13.93 -17.23
C GLN A 212 12.42 12.75 -17.47
N ASP A 213 11.17 13.01 -17.89
CA ASP A 213 10.21 11.96 -18.22
C ASP A 213 10.70 11.18 -19.44
N LEU A 214 11.28 11.84 -20.45
CA LEU A 214 11.84 11.20 -21.66
C LEU A 214 13.17 10.48 -21.38
N ALA A 215 14.08 11.12 -20.64
CA ALA A 215 15.38 10.52 -20.28
C ALA A 215 15.21 9.18 -19.55
N GLY A 216 14.11 9.04 -18.80
CA GLY A 216 13.71 7.84 -18.09
C GLY A 216 13.09 6.74 -18.95
N LEU A 217 12.94 6.89 -20.28
CA LEU A 217 12.29 5.90 -21.16
C LEU A 217 13.26 5.01 -21.95
N GLY A 218 14.54 5.37 -22.04
CA GLY A 218 15.53 4.52 -22.72
C GLY A 218 15.33 4.51 -24.23
N LEU A 219 14.94 5.69 -24.75
CA LEU A 219 14.84 5.99 -26.17
C LEU A 219 16.25 6.21 -26.73
N THR A 220 16.47 5.81 -27.97
CA THR A 220 17.75 5.97 -28.66
C THR A 220 17.97 7.43 -29.06
N ASP A 221 16.95 8.04 -29.65
CA ASP A 221 16.93 9.45 -30.03
C ASP A 221 15.59 10.10 -29.63
N PRO A 222 15.49 10.60 -28.39
CA PRO A 222 14.24 11.20 -27.91
C PRO A 222 13.86 12.49 -28.63
N GLU A 223 14.82 13.25 -29.17
CA GLU A 223 14.54 14.51 -29.87
C GLU A 223 13.89 14.23 -31.22
N VAL A 224 14.52 13.38 -32.04
CA VAL A 224 13.99 12.97 -33.35
C VAL A 224 12.62 12.33 -33.22
N LEU A 225 12.41 11.47 -32.22
CA LEU A 225 11.10 10.82 -32.05
C LEU A 225 10.00 11.83 -31.69
N VAL A 226 10.31 12.84 -30.86
CA VAL A 226 9.37 13.93 -30.54
C VAL A 226 9.09 14.77 -31.78
N GLU A 227 10.11 15.08 -32.59
CA GLU A 227 9.94 15.81 -33.86
C GLU A 227 9.08 15.06 -34.87
N GLN A 228 9.19 13.73 -34.94
CA GLN A 228 8.32 12.91 -35.79
C GLN A 228 6.86 12.96 -35.32
N LEU A 229 6.63 12.86 -34.01
CA LEU A 229 5.28 12.93 -33.42
C LEU A 229 4.64 14.31 -33.63
N THR A 230 5.41 15.39 -33.58
CA THR A 230 4.91 16.74 -33.87
C THR A 230 4.74 16.97 -35.36
N GLY A 231 5.67 16.48 -36.18
CA GLY A 231 5.65 16.60 -37.64
C GLY A 231 4.46 15.89 -38.29
N CYS A 232 3.99 14.77 -37.72
CA CYS A 232 2.76 14.11 -38.16
C CYS A 232 1.48 14.67 -37.52
N GLY A 233 1.59 15.71 -36.68
CA GLY A 233 0.45 16.37 -36.03
C GLY A 233 -0.18 15.60 -34.88
N TRP A 234 0.36 14.43 -34.51
CA TRP A 234 -0.17 13.63 -33.39
C TRP A 234 0.12 14.29 -32.03
N LEU A 235 1.24 14.98 -31.90
CA LEU A 235 1.63 15.75 -30.72
C LEU A 235 1.72 17.23 -31.06
N GLN A 236 1.19 18.09 -30.19
CA GLN A 236 1.35 19.53 -30.25
C GLN A 236 2.21 20.00 -29.07
N LEU A 237 3.22 20.81 -29.37
CA LEU A 237 4.12 21.43 -28.41
C LEU A 237 4.06 22.96 -28.55
N PRO A 238 4.13 23.72 -27.44
CA PRO A 238 4.20 25.18 -27.47
C PRO A 238 5.60 25.70 -27.89
N GLY A 239 6.56 24.81 -28.12
CA GLY A 239 7.94 25.10 -28.53
C GLY A 239 8.52 23.92 -29.33
N THR A 240 9.84 23.81 -29.35
CA THR A 240 10.57 22.75 -30.07
C THR A 240 10.70 21.46 -29.25
N ALA A 241 11.13 20.37 -29.91
CA ALA A 241 11.52 19.15 -29.21
C ALA A 241 12.67 19.42 -28.23
N SER A 242 13.67 20.19 -28.64
CA SER A 242 14.79 20.63 -27.79
C SER A 242 14.33 21.34 -26.51
N ASP A 243 13.33 22.22 -26.62
CA ASP A 243 12.76 22.91 -25.45
C ASP A 243 12.13 21.91 -24.46
N LEU A 244 11.45 20.87 -24.96
CA LEU A 244 10.93 19.80 -24.12
C LEU A 244 12.05 18.99 -23.46
N LEU A 245 13.08 18.59 -24.20
CA LEU A 245 14.19 17.79 -23.65
C LEU A 245 15.00 18.55 -22.59
N THR A 246 15.12 19.87 -22.72
CA THR A 246 15.85 20.73 -21.76
C THR A 246 14.98 21.24 -20.62
N SER A 247 13.66 21.04 -20.68
CA SER A 247 12.71 21.46 -19.65
C SER A 247 12.93 20.78 -18.30
N ARG A 248 12.50 21.46 -17.23
CA ARG A 248 12.68 21.03 -15.85
C ARG A 248 11.34 20.99 -15.10
N PRO A 249 11.24 20.27 -13.96
CA PRO A 249 10.02 20.22 -13.15
C PRO A 249 9.46 21.59 -12.75
N GLU A 250 10.31 22.60 -12.61
CA GLU A 250 9.90 23.97 -12.28
C GLU A 250 9.23 24.70 -13.44
N ASN A 251 9.49 24.26 -14.68
CA ASN A 251 8.91 24.80 -15.90
C ASN A 251 8.55 23.66 -16.87
N PRO A 252 7.49 22.89 -16.59
CA PRO A 252 7.09 21.78 -17.44
C PRO A 252 6.47 22.27 -18.74
N VAL A 253 6.65 21.50 -19.81
CA VAL A 253 6.02 21.78 -21.10
C VAL A 253 4.60 21.20 -21.11
N ALA A 254 3.62 22.03 -21.45
CA ALA A 254 2.24 21.60 -21.66
C ALA A 254 2.11 21.01 -23.07
N VAL A 255 2.06 19.68 -23.17
CA VAL A 255 1.92 18.94 -24.43
C VAL A 255 0.45 18.60 -24.68
N THR A 256 0.01 18.62 -25.94
CA THR A 256 -1.37 18.30 -26.32
C THR A 256 -1.40 17.17 -27.35
N VAL A 257 -2.27 16.18 -27.14
CA VAL A 257 -2.61 15.14 -28.11
C VAL A 257 -4.02 15.47 -28.62
N PRO A 258 -4.18 15.98 -29.86
CA PRO A 258 -5.44 16.53 -30.35
C PRO A 258 -6.62 15.55 -30.28
N SER A 259 -6.40 14.28 -30.61
CA SER A 259 -7.43 13.23 -30.58
C SER A 259 -7.96 12.91 -29.17
N LEU A 260 -7.30 13.40 -28.12
CA LEU A 260 -7.69 13.21 -26.73
C LEU A 260 -8.32 14.47 -26.11
N VAL A 261 -8.43 15.57 -26.88
CA VAL A 261 -9.08 16.81 -26.41
C VAL A 261 -10.60 16.62 -26.39
N PRO A 262 -11.26 16.77 -25.24
CA PRO A 262 -12.72 16.69 -25.19
C PRO A 262 -13.39 17.80 -25.99
N GLY A 263 -14.47 17.47 -26.73
CA GLY A 263 -15.27 18.44 -27.47
C GLY A 263 -15.10 18.44 -29.00
N GLY A 264 -14.36 17.47 -29.55
CA GLY A 264 -14.45 17.12 -30.97
C GLY A 264 -15.68 16.27 -31.29
N ASP A 265 -15.88 15.94 -32.57
CA ASP A 265 -16.97 15.08 -33.04
C ASP A 265 -16.82 13.61 -32.59
N ASP A 266 -15.61 13.21 -32.20
CA ASP A 266 -15.30 11.84 -31.78
C ASP A 266 -15.58 11.60 -30.29
N PRO A 267 -16.04 10.40 -29.91
CA PRO A 267 -16.21 10.01 -28.52
C PRO A 267 -14.87 10.00 -27.78
N VAL A 268 -14.86 10.50 -26.54
CA VAL A 268 -13.66 10.50 -25.70
C VAL A 268 -13.26 9.04 -25.40
N PRO A 269 -12.01 8.63 -25.67
CA PRO A 269 -11.61 7.22 -25.58
C PRO A 269 -11.52 6.68 -24.15
N PHE A 270 -11.53 7.56 -23.14
CA PHE A 270 -11.40 7.19 -21.73
C PHE A 270 -12.42 7.96 -20.87
N ASP A 271 -13.08 7.24 -19.96
CA ASP A 271 -14.12 7.77 -19.06
C ASP A 271 -13.64 7.98 -17.62
N PHE A 272 -12.38 7.67 -17.32
CA PHE A 272 -11.87 7.71 -15.95
C PHE A 272 -11.53 9.13 -15.44
N GLY A 273 -11.82 9.35 -14.15
CA GLY A 273 -11.60 10.65 -13.50
C GLY A 273 -10.12 10.98 -13.18
N LYS A 274 -9.89 12.23 -12.73
CA LYS A 274 -8.54 12.78 -12.41
C LYS A 274 -7.71 11.86 -11.51
N LYS A 275 -8.32 11.27 -10.48
CA LYS A 275 -7.64 10.42 -9.49
C LYS A 275 -7.15 9.12 -10.12
N VAL A 276 -7.99 8.46 -10.91
CA VAL A 276 -7.64 7.22 -11.61
C VAL A 276 -6.56 7.48 -12.65
N ARG A 277 -6.69 8.53 -13.48
CA ARG A 277 -5.64 8.94 -14.42
C ARG A 277 -4.28 9.12 -13.75
N ALA A 278 -4.23 9.81 -12.60
CA ALA A 278 -2.99 10.02 -11.86
C ALA A 278 -2.38 8.70 -11.36
N LYS A 279 -3.21 7.74 -10.92
CA LYS A 279 -2.75 6.40 -10.52
C LYS A 279 -2.23 5.59 -11.70
N LEU A 280 -2.91 5.61 -12.85
CA LEU A 280 -2.47 4.91 -14.06
C LEU A 280 -1.14 5.45 -14.57
N SER A 281 -1.02 6.78 -14.70
CA SER A 281 0.24 7.42 -15.10
C SER A 281 1.37 7.14 -14.10
N GLY A 282 1.08 7.20 -12.80
CA GLY A 282 2.05 6.86 -11.75
C GLY A 282 2.45 5.38 -11.74
N TRP A 283 1.51 4.46 -12.00
CA TRP A 283 1.78 3.04 -12.16
C TRP A 283 2.73 2.80 -13.33
N ALA A 284 2.40 3.30 -14.52
CA ALA A 284 3.23 3.11 -15.70
C ALA A 284 4.64 3.68 -15.49
N GLN A 285 4.74 4.89 -14.92
CA GLN A 285 6.04 5.50 -14.59
C GLN A 285 6.86 4.63 -13.65
N ARG A 286 6.23 4.01 -12.64
CA ARG A 286 6.93 3.14 -11.67
C ARG A 286 7.40 1.84 -12.28
N VAL A 287 6.67 1.28 -13.25
CA VAL A 287 7.10 0.10 -14.02
C VAL A 287 8.33 0.44 -14.87
N VAL A 288 8.25 1.45 -15.72
CA VAL A 288 9.35 1.80 -16.66
C VAL A 288 10.60 2.28 -15.93
N SER A 289 10.44 2.86 -14.75
CA SER A 289 11.53 3.36 -13.89
C SER A 289 11.96 2.37 -12.81
N GLU A 290 11.53 1.11 -12.88
CA GLU A 290 11.89 0.07 -11.91
C GLU A 290 13.42 0.00 -11.77
N LYS A 291 13.89 -0.18 -10.53
CA LYS A 291 15.29 0.01 -10.15
C LYS A 291 16.26 -0.82 -10.99
N LYS A 292 15.95 -2.09 -11.30
CA LYS A 292 16.83 -2.95 -12.10
C LYS A 292 16.77 -2.60 -13.58
N LEU A 293 15.60 -2.28 -14.12
CA LEU A 293 15.47 -1.78 -15.50
C LEU A 293 16.23 -0.47 -15.71
N ARG A 294 16.13 0.46 -14.75
CA ARG A 294 16.84 1.74 -14.78
C ARG A 294 18.36 1.54 -14.67
N LYS A 295 18.81 0.73 -13.71
CA LYS A 295 20.25 0.48 -13.49
C LYS A 295 20.90 -0.28 -14.66
N GLY A 296 20.16 -1.23 -15.24
CA GLY A 296 20.60 -1.98 -16.42
C GLY A 296 20.47 -1.19 -17.73
N LYS A 297 20.04 0.08 -17.69
CA LYS A 297 19.76 0.91 -18.88
C LYS A 297 18.90 0.16 -19.90
N ALA A 298 17.88 -0.54 -19.43
CA ALA A 298 16.99 -1.32 -20.27
C ALA A 298 16.40 -0.43 -21.38
N PRO A 299 16.42 -0.89 -22.65
CA PRO A 299 15.86 -0.12 -23.77
C PRO A 299 14.34 -0.02 -23.65
N ALA A 300 13.75 0.90 -24.42
CA ALA A 300 12.30 1.14 -24.43
C ALA A 300 11.48 -0.15 -24.66
N ALA A 301 11.93 -1.03 -25.55
CA ALA A 301 11.25 -2.30 -25.84
C ALA A 301 11.12 -3.22 -24.61
N VAL A 302 12.18 -3.33 -23.79
CA VAL A 302 12.14 -4.12 -22.54
C VAL A 302 11.17 -3.51 -21.53
N ARG A 303 11.13 -2.16 -21.45
CA ARG A 303 10.22 -1.44 -20.54
C ARG A 303 8.77 -1.54 -20.97
N LEU A 304 8.53 -1.49 -22.28
CA LEU A 304 7.21 -1.71 -22.87
C LEU A 304 6.74 -3.15 -22.63
N LEU A 305 7.61 -4.15 -22.83
CA LEU A 305 7.29 -5.54 -22.51
C LEU A 305 6.95 -5.70 -21.02
N ALA A 306 7.74 -5.11 -20.11
CA ALA A 306 7.45 -5.14 -18.67
C ALA A 306 6.06 -4.57 -18.32
N LEU A 307 5.66 -3.46 -18.94
CA LEU A 307 4.31 -2.89 -18.80
C LEU A 307 3.22 -3.82 -19.31
N THR A 308 3.40 -4.37 -20.51
CA THR A 308 2.45 -5.30 -21.14
C THR A 308 2.25 -6.53 -20.26
N LEU A 309 3.33 -7.18 -19.81
CA LEU A 309 3.26 -8.36 -18.96
C LEU A 309 2.62 -8.04 -17.60
N SER A 310 2.93 -6.89 -17.01
CA SER A 310 2.30 -6.43 -15.76
C SER A 310 0.77 -6.31 -15.86
N SER A 311 0.22 -6.16 -17.07
CA SER A 311 -1.23 -6.04 -17.29
C SER A 311 -1.94 -7.37 -17.63
N ARG A 312 -1.18 -8.46 -17.73
CA ARG A 312 -1.62 -9.75 -18.27
C ARG A 312 -1.18 -10.91 -17.37
N THR A 313 -1.40 -10.77 -16.07
CA THR A 313 -1.11 -11.84 -15.11
C THR A 313 -2.33 -12.21 -14.29
N ASP A 314 -2.29 -13.34 -13.59
CA ASP A 314 -3.19 -13.62 -12.48
C ASP A 314 -2.78 -12.88 -11.18
N HIS A 315 -3.40 -13.26 -10.06
CA HIS A 315 -3.12 -12.72 -8.73
C HIS A 315 -1.76 -13.15 -8.15
N ASP A 316 -1.19 -14.25 -8.64
CA ASP A 316 0.11 -14.77 -8.19
C ASP A 316 1.27 -14.37 -9.13
N GLY A 317 0.95 -13.59 -10.16
CA GLY A 317 1.89 -13.11 -11.18
C GLY A 317 2.16 -14.10 -12.31
N GLN A 318 1.42 -15.19 -12.44
CA GLN A 318 1.51 -16.07 -13.60
C GLN A 318 1.05 -15.30 -14.84
N LEU A 319 1.78 -15.45 -15.95
CA LEU A 319 1.40 -14.84 -17.22
C LEU A 319 0.15 -15.53 -17.80
N GLY A 320 -0.81 -14.72 -18.27
CA GLY A 320 -2.07 -15.22 -18.83
C GLY A 320 -3.13 -15.53 -17.78
N ALA A 321 -4.28 -15.99 -18.25
CA ALA A 321 -5.35 -16.52 -17.39
C ALA A 321 -5.13 -18.02 -17.18
N ASP A 322 -5.43 -18.51 -15.97
CA ASP A 322 -5.45 -19.94 -15.62
C ASP A 322 -4.16 -20.73 -15.94
N GLY A 323 -3.02 -20.05 -16.08
CA GLY A 323 -1.74 -20.67 -16.39
C GLY A 323 -1.49 -21.01 -17.86
N GLU A 324 -2.39 -20.63 -18.78
CA GLU A 324 -2.28 -20.88 -20.22
C GLU A 324 -1.20 -20.03 -20.92
N GLY A 325 -0.68 -19.00 -20.24
CA GLY A 325 0.24 -18.03 -20.85
C GLY A 325 -0.49 -16.96 -21.66
N ILE A 326 0.30 -16.08 -22.29
CA ILE A 326 -0.21 -14.99 -23.12
C ILE A 326 0.02 -15.35 -24.59
N ALA A 327 -1.03 -15.33 -25.41
CA ALA A 327 -0.91 -15.53 -26.85
C ALA A 327 0.11 -14.55 -27.46
N LEU A 328 1.08 -15.07 -28.23
CA LEU A 328 2.17 -14.28 -28.80
C LEU A 328 1.66 -13.16 -29.71
N GLU A 329 0.64 -13.42 -30.51
CA GLU A 329 -0.01 -12.38 -31.35
C GLU A 329 -0.45 -11.18 -30.49
N SER A 330 -1.00 -11.43 -29.31
CA SER A 330 -1.43 -10.36 -28.39
C SER A 330 -0.24 -9.58 -27.82
N VAL A 331 0.87 -10.27 -27.52
CA VAL A 331 2.10 -9.61 -27.05
C VAL A 331 2.71 -8.75 -28.16
N LEU A 332 2.84 -9.29 -29.36
CA LEU A 332 3.45 -8.61 -30.52
C LEU A 332 2.60 -7.44 -31.02
N ALA A 333 1.27 -7.51 -30.89
CA ALA A 333 0.39 -6.37 -31.17
C ALA A 333 0.66 -5.19 -30.22
N GLN A 334 1.02 -5.47 -28.96
CA GLN A 334 1.31 -4.46 -27.94
C GLN A 334 2.77 -3.98 -27.97
N VAL A 335 3.68 -4.90 -28.27
CA VAL A 335 5.13 -4.70 -28.31
C VAL A 335 5.57 -4.96 -29.76
N PRO A 336 5.63 -3.91 -30.62
CA PRO A 336 5.87 -4.09 -32.05
C PRO A 336 7.33 -4.43 -32.34
N VAL A 337 7.68 -5.70 -32.18
CA VAL A 337 8.98 -6.33 -32.43
C VAL A 337 8.77 -7.63 -33.20
N ASP A 338 9.83 -8.24 -33.73
CA ASP A 338 9.74 -9.61 -34.26
C ASP A 338 9.88 -10.68 -33.15
N LEU A 339 9.71 -11.95 -33.51
CA LEU A 339 9.76 -13.05 -32.54
C LEU A 339 11.16 -13.23 -31.93
N SER A 340 12.22 -13.07 -32.72
CA SER A 340 13.59 -13.21 -32.24
C SER A 340 13.96 -12.08 -31.28
N GLU A 341 13.51 -10.87 -31.59
CA GLU A 341 13.63 -9.72 -30.69
C GLU A 341 12.83 -9.96 -29.41
N LEU A 342 11.62 -10.54 -29.48
CA LEU A 342 10.82 -10.84 -28.29
C LEU A 342 11.54 -11.81 -27.34
N GLU A 343 12.16 -12.87 -27.86
CA GLU A 343 12.97 -13.80 -27.06
C GLU A 343 14.10 -13.07 -26.32
N ASP A 344 14.85 -12.20 -27.02
CA ASP A 344 15.89 -11.36 -26.42
C ASP A 344 15.34 -10.43 -25.32
N LEU A 345 14.14 -9.88 -25.51
CA LEU A 345 13.50 -9.02 -24.49
C LEU A 345 13.09 -9.82 -23.25
N VAL A 346 12.56 -11.03 -23.42
CA VAL A 346 12.19 -11.95 -22.34
C VAL A 346 13.43 -12.35 -21.55
N ASP A 347 14.54 -12.68 -22.23
CA ASP A 347 15.81 -12.99 -21.59
C ASP A 347 16.35 -11.82 -20.76
N ARG A 348 16.27 -10.60 -21.29
CA ARG A 348 16.67 -9.38 -20.56
C ARG A 348 15.81 -9.15 -19.32
N LEU A 349 14.51 -9.40 -19.38
CA LEU A 349 13.63 -9.31 -18.20
C LEU A 349 13.96 -10.41 -17.17
N THR A 350 14.23 -11.63 -17.62
CA THR A 350 14.67 -12.74 -16.75
C THR A 350 15.98 -12.40 -16.04
N GLN A 351 16.98 -11.88 -16.76
CA GLN A 351 18.25 -11.40 -16.19
C GLN A 351 18.05 -10.22 -15.22
N ALA A 352 17.07 -9.35 -15.50
CA ALA A 352 16.66 -8.30 -14.58
C ALA A 352 15.87 -8.84 -13.36
N GLY A 353 15.60 -10.14 -13.27
CA GLY A 353 14.80 -10.76 -12.20
C GLY A 353 13.36 -10.29 -12.19
N TRP A 354 12.83 -9.93 -13.36
CA TRP A 354 11.41 -9.65 -13.56
C TRP A 354 10.61 -10.93 -13.77
N LEU A 355 11.19 -11.90 -14.47
CA LEU A 355 10.56 -13.16 -14.85
C LEU A 355 11.29 -14.36 -14.23
N THR A 356 10.52 -15.40 -13.93
CA THR A 356 10.99 -16.77 -13.66
C THR A 356 10.20 -17.74 -14.53
N ASP A 357 10.84 -18.86 -14.90
CA ASP A 357 10.23 -19.93 -15.71
C ASP A 357 9.62 -19.43 -17.03
N ALA A 358 10.21 -18.37 -17.61
CA ALA A 358 9.73 -17.78 -18.84
C ALA A 358 10.08 -18.67 -20.03
N VAL A 359 9.07 -18.99 -20.84
CA VAL A 359 9.24 -19.78 -22.07
C VAL A 359 8.44 -19.13 -23.18
N VAL A 360 9.11 -18.81 -24.29
CA VAL A 360 8.48 -18.44 -25.54
C VAL A 360 8.29 -19.72 -26.35
N THR A 361 7.05 -20.05 -26.68
CA THR A 361 6.68 -21.16 -27.56
C THR A 361 6.21 -20.62 -28.90
N ASP A 362 5.85 -21.47 -29.85
CA ASP A 362 5.34 -21.04 -31.16
C ASP A 362 4.04 -20.19 -31.09
N SER A 363 3.30 -20.27 -29.98
CA SER A 363 1.97 -19.63 -29.86
C SER A 363 1.76 -18.81 -28.59
N HIS A 364 2.49 -19.11 -27.51
CA HIS A 364 2.31 -18.48 -26.20
C HIS A 364 3.63 -18.11 -25.54
N LEU A 365 3.60 -17.04 -24.75
CA LEU A 365 4.60 -16.72 -23.74
C LEU A 365 4.06 -17.14 -22.38
N THR A 366 4.71 -18.12 -21.75
CA THR A 366 4.42 -18.57 -20.39
C THR A 366 5.49 -18.08 -19.43
N GLY A 367 5.20 -18.10 -18.13
CA GLY A 367 6.14 -17.77 -17.07
C GLY A 367 5.46 -17.05 -15.92
N ARG A 368 6.28 -16.54 -14.99
CA ARG A 368 5.81 -15.86 -13.79
C ARG A 368 6.57 -14.57 -13.56
N LEU A 369 5.86 -13.53 -13.15
CA LEU A 369 6.46 -12.32 -12.57
C LEU A 369 6.94 -12.58 -11.14
N THR A 370 8.16 -12.16 -10.83
CA THR A 370 8.73 -12.38 -9.49
C THR A 370 8.02 -11.57 -8.41
N GLU A 371 8.09 -12.03 -7.15
CA GLU A 371 7.51 -11.34 -5.97
C GLU A 371 7.86 -9.85 -5.90
N ARG A 372 9.07 -9.50 -6.34
CA ARG A 372 9.59 -8.13 -6.39
C ARG A 372 8.69 -7.19 -7.20
N VAL A 373 8.12 -7.69 -8.29
CA VAL A 373 7.38 -6.90 -9.28
C VAL A 373 5.88 -7.16 -9.22
N LEU A 374 5.41 -8.10 -8.38
CA LEU A 374 3.98 -8.31 -8.12
C LEU A 374 3.22 -7.03 -7.74
N PRO A 375 3.77 -6.05 -6.98
CA PRO A 375 3.07 -4.79 -6.73
C PRO A 375 2.69 -4.00 -7.98
N PHE A 376 3.31 -4.28 -9.13
CA PHE A 376 3.02 -3.65 -10.42
C PHE A 376 1.92 -4.37 -11.20
N THR A 377 1.49 -5.56 -10.77
CA THR A 377 0.53 -6.36 -11.53
C THR A 377 -0.86 -5.76 -11.55
N CYS A 378 -1.55 -6.00 -12.65
CA CYS A 378 -2.97 -5.74 -12.85
C CYS A 378 -3.62 -7.09 -13.20
N PRO A 379 -4.05 -7.87 -12.20
CA PRO A 379 -4.62 -9.18 -12.43
C PRO A 379 -5.74 -9.21 -13.47
N LEU A 380 -5.82 -10.33 -14.19
CA LEU A 380 -6.99 -10.74 -14.97
C LEU A 380 -8.06 -11.20 -13.97
N VAL A 381 -9.31 -10.79 -14.22
CA VAL A 381 -10.46 -10.98 -13.32
C VAL A 381 -11.46 -11.92 -13.96
#